data_AF-A0A0S4LQD8-F1
#
_entry.id   AF-A0A0S4LQD8-F1
#
_cell.length_a   1.000
_cell.length_b   1.000
_cell.length_c   1.000
_cell.angle_alpha   90.00
_cell.angle_beta   90.00
_cell.angle_gamma   90.00
#
_symmetry.space_group_name_H-M   'P 1'
#
loop_
_entity.id
_entity.type
_entity.pdbx_description
1 polymer ?
#
loop_
_entity_poly.entity_id
_entity_poly.type
_entity_poly.pdbx_seq_one_letter_code
_entity_poly.pdbx_strand_id
1 'polypeptide(L)'
;MQTNSSYSDQDGRAFPQGFRVLLIVLFLVFAGVVNGSAEDKVATNKQPLSFGKDQTIIDLNKVVWEPLTGEGIPPGPEIGTLRGSLAAGGGEVVVRLPANYTFPNHSHISDELIVWIKGDFTYIAEDGTAADLSGQTFISLPGGVPHAVKCGKEPCVFYLRYSRPFDYHIHPAPSKK
;
A
#
# COMPACT_ATOMS: atom_id res chain seq x y z
N MET A 1 -100.19 -30.28 -7.49
CA MET A 1 -100.31 -30.33 -8.97
C MET A 1 -98.91 -30.37 -9.54
N GLN A 2 -98.63 -31.39 -10.37
CA GLN A 2 -97.68 -31.49 -11.52
C GLN A 2 -96.70 -30.31 -11.75
N THR A 3 -95.42 -30.46 -12.11
CA THR A 3 -94.71 -31.51 -12.88
C THR A 3 -93.18 -31.33 -12.72
N ASN A 4 -92.43 -32.42 -12.95
CA ASN A 4 -91.01 -32.39 -13.30
C ASN A 4 -90.78 -31.60 -14.60
N SER A 5 -89.63 -30.92 -14.73
CA SER A 5 -88.90 -30.92 -15.99
C SER A 5 -87.40 -30.78 -15.74
N SER A 6 -86.68 -31.70 -16.36
CA SER A 6 -85.25 -31.95 -16.36
C SER A 6 -84.48 -30.97 -17.25
N TYR A 7 -83.28 -30.57 -16.82
CA TYR A 7 -82.19 -30.26 -17.74
C TYR A 7 -80.86 -30.64 -17.10
N SER A 8 -80.19 -31.63 -17.69
CA SER A 8 -78.77 -31.92 -17.51
C SER A 8 -77.97 -31.02 -18.45
N ASP A 9 -76.86 -30.43 -18.02
CA ASP A 9 -75.57 -31.08 -18.25
C ASP A 9 -74.42 -30.37 -17.51
N GLN A 10 -73.48 -31.20 -17.09
CA GLN A 10 -72.04 -30.97 -16.98
C GLN A 10 -71.50 -29.59 -16.58
N ASP A 11 -71.00 -29.50 -15.35
CA ASP A 11 -69.55 -29.55 -15.16
C ASP A 11 -69.23 -29.77 -13.68
N GLY A 12 -68.76 -30.98 -13.39
CA GLY A 12 -68.26 -31.35 -12.09
C GLY A 12 -66.91 -30.68 -11.83
N ARG A 13 -66.82 -29.92 -10.74
CA ARG A 13 -65.67 -29.98 -9.83
C ARG A 13 -66.03 -29.34 -8.49
N ALA A 14 -66.11 -30.22 -7.49
CA ALA A 14 -66.33 -29.89 -6.08
C ALA A 14 -65.11 -29.17 -5.48
N PHE A 15 -65.36 -28.10 -4.73
CA PHE A 15 -64.42 -27.49 -3.79
C PHE A 15 -64.60 -28.12 -2.41
N PRO A 16 -63.57 -28.69 -1.77
CA PRO A 16 -63.64 -28.98 -0.36
C PRO A 16 -63.13 -27.80 0.48
N GLN A 17 -63.87 -27.59 1.56
CA GLN A 17 -63.61 -26.70 2.68
C GLN A 17 -62.29 -27.03 3.38
N GLY A 18 -61.60 -26.01 3.89
CA GLY A 18 -60.42 -26.21 4.72
C GLY A 18 -59.84 -24.90 5.23
N PHE A 19 -60.44 -24.37 6.30
CA PHE A 19 -59.89 -23.29 7.08
C PHE A 19 -58.54 -23.74 7.68
N ARG A 20 -57.43 -23.11 7.28
CA ARG A 20 -56.15 -23.18 7.99
C ARG A 20 -55.55 -21.79 8.07
N VAL A 21 -55.71 -21.20 9.25
CA VAL A 21 -54.90 -20.09 9.76
C VAL A 21 -53.45 -20.57 9.84
N LEU A 22 -52.51 -19.88 9.19
CA LEU A 22 -51.10 -19.99 9.55
C LEU A 22 -50.31 -18.73 9.16
N LEU A 23 -49.88 -18.02 10.22
CA LEU A 23 -48.77 -17.08 10.36
C LEU A 23 -48.36 -16.21 9.16
N ILE A 24 -48.70 -14.92 9.28
CA ILE A 24 -47.92 -13.82 8.70
C ILE A 24 -46.52 -13.86 9.31
N VAL A 25 -45.53 -14.34 8.55
CA VAL A 25 -44.12 -14.13 8.89
C VAL A 25 -43.66 -12.88 8.15
N LEU A 26 -43.88 -11.73 8.77
CA LEU A 26 -43.28 -10.46 8.35
C LEU A 26 -41.85 -10.42 8.90
N PHE A 27 -40.90 -11.08 8.25
CA PHE A 27 -39.48 -10.77 8.45
C PHE A 27 -39.22 -9.43 7.76
N LEU A 28 -39.44 -8.33 8.48
CA LEU A 28 -38.80 -7.06 8.16
C LEU A 28 -37.29 -7.30 8.25
N VAL A 29 -36.68 -7.49 7.09
CA VAL A 29 -35.23 -7.42 6.93
C VAL A 29 -34.84 -6.00 7.31
N PHE A 30 -34.44 -5.81 8.56
CA PHE A 30 -33.63 -4.66 8.94
C PHE A 30 -32.37 -4.76 8.06
N ALA A 31 -32.31 -3.95 7.02
CA ALA A 31 -31.06 -3.63 6.35
C ALA A 31 -30.20 -2.94 7.41
N GLY A 32 -29.41 -3.75 8.13
CA GLY A 32 -28.39 -3.24 9.01
C GLY A 32 -27.47 -2.38 8.17
N VAL A 33 -27.57 -1.07 8.33
CA VAL A 33 -26.50 -0.15 7.94
C VAL A 33 -25.33 -0.55 8.82
N VAL A 34 -24.46 -1.40 8.29
CA VAL A 34 -23.18 -1.68 8.91
C VAL A 34 -22.34 -0.42 8.79
N ASN A 35 -22.46 0.45 9.78
CA ASN A 35 -21.43 1.44 10.08
C ASN A 35 -20.20 0.64 10.55
N GLY A 36 -19.44 0.12 9.60
CA GLY A 36 -18.15 -0.48 9.89
C GLY A 36 -17.26 0.62 10.49
N SER A 37 -16.94 0.51 11.79
CA SER A 37 -15.97 1.37 12.44
C SER A 37 -14.66 1.35 11.65
N ALA A 38 -14.09 2.54 11.41
CA ALA A 38 -12.85 2.71 10.68
C ALA A 38 -11.62 2.08 11.37
N GLU A 39 -11.75 1.65 12.63
CA GLU A 39 -10.66 1.14 13.48
C GLU A 39 -10.04 -0.18 12.97
N ASP A 40 -10.78 -1.00 12.22
CA ASP A 40 -10.27 -2.31 11.74
C ASP A 40 -9.62 -2.26 10.34
N LYS A 41 -9.67 -1.11 9.65
CA LYS A 41 -9.09 -1.01 8.30
C LYS A 41 -7.57 -0.78 8.40
N VAL A 42 -6.79 -1.82 8.12
CA VAL A 42 -5.33 -1.78 8.19
C VAL A 42 -4.75 -0.91 7.08
N ALA A 43 -4.30 0.31 7.41
CA ALA A 43 -3.66 1.25 6.47
C ALA A 43 -2.23 0.84 6.11
N THR A 44 -2.04 -0.30 5.43
CA THR A 44 -0.73 -0.73 4.93
C THR A 44 -0.45 -0.21 3.53
N ASN A 45 0.78 -0.33 3.05
CA ASN A 45 1.10 -0.08 1.65
C ASN A 45 0.50 -1.10 0.65
N LYS A 46 0.08 -2.29 1.11
CA LYS A 46 -0.63 -3.26 0.26
C LYS A 46 -2.15 -3.06 0.28
N GLN A 47 -2.66 -2.38 1.30
CA GLN A 47 -4.07 -2.06 1.50
C GLN A 47 -4.22 -0.63 2.05
N PRO A 48 -3.93 0.41 1.24
CA PRO A 48 -3.99 1.79 1.73
C PRO A 48 -5.44 2.22 1.98
N LEU A 49 -5.63 3.13 2.93
CA LEU A 49 -6.93 3.80 3.12
C LEU A 49 -7.11 4.90 2.06
N SER A 50 -8.36 5.13 1.67
CA SER A 50 -8.76 6.17 0.72
C SER A 50 -10.20 6.61 1.00
N PHE A 51 -10.45 7.92 1.00
CA PHE A 51 -11.76 8.56 1.19
C PHE A 51 -12.16 9.45 0.00
N GLY A 52 -11.42 9.40 -1.10
CA GLY A 52 -11.63 10.24 -2.28
C GLY A 52 -10.73 9.83 -3.44
N LYS A 53 -10.85 10.53 -4.58
CA LYS A 53 -10.08 10.18 -5.77
C LYS A 53 -8.58 10.40 -5.54
N ASP A 54 -7.78 9.37 -5.84
CA ASP A 54 -6.31 9.37 -5.74
C ASP A 54 -5.74 9.69 -4.34
N GLN A 55 -6.52 9.49 -3.28
CA GLN A 55 -6.02 9.56 -1.91
C GLN A 55 -5.38 8.23 -1.51
N THR A 56 -4.18 8.30 -0.92
CA THR A 56 -3.47 7.15 -0.37
C THR A 56 -3.05 7.52 1.04
N ILE A 57 -3.53 6.76 2.03
CA ILE A 57 -3.15 6.92 3.44
C ILE A 57 -2.57 5.60 3.93
N ILE A 58 -1.32 5.66 4.41
CA ILE A 58 -0.56 4.52 4.91
C ILE A 58 -0.01 4.91 6.28
N ASP A 59 -0.20 4.04 7.27
CA ASP A 59 0.54 4.12 8.53
C ASP A 59 1.93 3.52 8.31
N LEU A 60 2.98 4.35 8.39
CA LEU A 60 4.35 3.89 8.14
C LEU A 60 4.80 2.79 9.12
N ASN A 61 4.17 2.67 10.30
CA ASN A 61 4.43 1.58 11.24
C ASN A 61 3.87 0.23 10.77
N LYS A 62 2.98 0.23 9.78
CA LYS A 62 2.30 -0.96 9.23
C LYS A 62 2.73 -1.26 7.79
N VAL A 63 3.83 -0.68 7.33
CA VAL A 63 4.40 -1.00 6.02
C VAL A 63 4.77 -2.47 5.96
N VAL A 64 4.33 -3.13 4.90
CA VAL A 64 4.79 -4.46 4.49
C VAL A 64 6.09 -4.26 3.71
N TRP A 65 7.17 -4.75 4.29
CA TRP A 65 8.53 -4.63 3.78
C TRP A 65 8.86 -5.78 2.84
N GLU A 66 9.55 -5.47 1.74
CA GLU A 66 10.10 -6.45 0.81
C GLU A 66 11.62 -6.27 0.76
N PRO A 67 12.41 -7.35 0.61
CA PRO A 67 13.85 -7.22 0.43
C PRO A 67 14.18 -6.38 -0.81
N LEU A 68 15.06 -5.38 -0.65
CA LEU A 68 15.63 -4.66 -1.78
C LEU A 68 16.86 -5.44 -2.27
N THR A 69 16.69 -6.13 -3.39
CA THR A 69 17.73 -6.97 -3.99
C THR A 69 18.15 -6.43 -5.35
N GLY A 70 19.42 -6.61 -5.68
CA GLY A 70 20.00 -6.17 -6.94
C GLY A 70 21.48 -6.51 -7.01
N GLU A 71 22.03 -6.52 -8.21
CA GLU A 71 23.48 -6.66 -8.41
C GLU A 71 24.22 -5.55 -7.65
N GLY A 72 25.25 -5.94 -6.89
CA GLY A 72 26.08 -5.02 -6.11
C GLY A 72 25.43 -4.47 -4.83
N ILE A 73 24.18 -4.82 -4.50
CA ILE A 73 23.51 -4.44 -3.25
C ILE A 73 23.70 -5.55 -2.21
N PRO A 74 24.45 -5.32 -1.11
CA PRO A 74 24.56 -6.28 -0.02
C PRO A 74 23.19 -6.57 0.62
N PRO A 75 22.94 -7.80 1.10
CA PRO A 75 21.67 -8.16 1.73
C PRO A 75 21.39 -7.31 2.97
N GLY A 76 20.11 -7.09 3.27
CA GLY A 76 19.65 -6.37 4.46
C GLY A 76 18.71 -5.19 4.20
N PRO A 77 18.91 -4.38 3.14
CA PRO A 77 17.96 -3.31 2.79
C PRO A 77 16.57 -3.85 2.48
N GLU A 78 15.56 -3.08 2.86
CA GLU A 78 14.16 -3.37 2.58
C GLU A 78 13.47 -2.13 2.02
N ILE A 79 12.42 -2.36 1.24
CA ILE A 79 11.64 -1.33 0.56
C ILE A 79 10.15 -1.57 0.74
N GLY A 80 9.39 -0.49 0.84
CA GLY A 80 7.93 -0.49 0.80
C GLY A 80 7.44 0.57 -0.17
N THR A 81 6.77 0.15 -1.25
CA THR A 81 6.14 1.08 -2.21
C THR A 81 4.96 1.80 -1.57
N LEU A 82 4.93 3.13 -1.59
CA LEU A 82 3.85 3.92 -1.01
C LEU A 82 2.83 4.36 -2.06
N ARG A 83 3.30 4.82 -3.22
CA ARG A 83 2.45 5.35 -4.30
C ARG A 83 3.15 5.23 -5.66
N GLY A 84 2.36 5.14 -6.72
CA GLY A 84 2.86 5.13 -8.09
C GLY A 84 3.54 3.81 -8.45
N SER A 85 4.38 3.85 -9.49
CA SER A 85 5.11 2.69 -9.99
C SER A 85 6.57 3.06 -10.21
N LEU A 86 7.47 2.30 -9.58
CA LEU A 86 8.91 2.43 -9.82
C LEU A 86 9.25 2.17 -11.30
N ALA A 87 8.58 1.23 -11.97
CA ALA A 87 8.86 0.90 -13.36
C ALA A 87 8.37 1.97 -14.35
N ALA A 88 7.30 2.72 -14.01
CA ALA A 88 6.74 3.76 -14.89
C ALA A 88 7.29 5.17 -14.59
N GLY A 89 7.90 5.36 -13.42
CA GLY A 89 8.33 6.67 -12.90
C GLY A 89 7.27 7.33 -12.03
N GLY A 90 7.70 8.35 -11.28
CA GLY A 90 6.85 8.98 -10.25
C GLY A 90 6.59 8.08 -9.04
N GLY A 91 7.41 7.04 -8.85
CA GLY A 91 7.28 6.10 -7.75
C GLY A 91 7.75 6.72 -6.44
N GLU A 92 6.97 6.48 -5.38
CA GLU A 92 7.25 6.91 -4.02
C GLU A 92 7.37 5.68 -3.12
N VAL A 93 8.44 5.64 -2.33
CA VAL A 93 8.80 4.49 -1.51
C VAL A 93 9.25 4.94 -0.13
N VAL A 94 9.25 3.99 0.81
CA VAL A 94 10.06 4.08 2.02
C VAL A 94 11.12 2.99 1.96
N VAL A 95 12.34 3.32 2.35
CA VAL A 95 13.47 2.39 2.43
C VAL A 95 13.89 2.26 3.89
N ARG A 96 14.25 1.04 4.28
CA ARG A 96 14.84 0.72 5.58
C ARG A 96 16.21 0.09 5.37
N LEU A 97 17.22 0.66 6.02
CA LEU A 97 18.57 0.12 6.04
C LEU A 97 18.91 -0.37 7.46
N PRO A 98 19.59 -1.52 7.61
CA PRO A 98 20.03 -1.99 8.92
C PRO A 98 20.96 -0.99 9.64
N ALA A 99 21.06 -1.11 10.96
CA ALA A 99 22.07 -0.37 11.73
C ALA A 99 23.48 -0.70 11.23
N ASN A 100 24.35 0.31 11.20
CA ASN A 100 25.74 0.25 10.71
C ASN A 100 25.89 -0.17 9.24
N TYR A 101 24.78 -0.27 8.49
CA TYR A 101 24.80 -0.65 7.09
C TYR A 101 25.36 0.48 6.24
N THR A 102 26.21 0.13 5.26
CA THR A 102 26.68 1.07 4.23
C THR A 102 26.01 0.69 2.92
N PHE A 103 25.13 1.55 2.42
CA PHE A 103 24.61 1.39 1.07
C PHE A 103 25.72 1.79 0.09
N PRO A 104 26.05 0.92 -0.89
CA PRO A 104 27.18 1.15 -1.79
C PRO A 104 27.12 2.48 -2.53
N ASN A 105 28.26 2.91 -3.06
CA ASN A 105 28.30 4.07 -3.94
C ASN A 105 27.48 3.79 -5.19
N HIS A 106 26.54 4.67 -5.48
CA HIS A 106 25.60 4.48 -6.57
C HIS A 106 25.07 5.81 -7.09
N SER A 107 24.49 5.78 -8.28
CA SER A 107 23.74 6.90 -8.85
C SER A 107 22.47 6.41 -9.52
N HIS A 108 21.52 7.32 -9.68
CA HIS A 108 20.30 7.11 -10.45
C HIS A 108 20.30 8.02 -11.68
N ILE A 109 19.69 7.60 -12.78
CA ILE A 109 19.30 8.51 -13.85
C ILE A 109 18.18 9.40 -13.31
N SER A 110 17.17 8.86 -12.63
CA SER A 110 16.13 9.66 -11.99
C SER A 110 16.69 10.68 -10.99
N ASP A 111 16.05 11.85 -10.88
CA ASP A 111 16.23 12.68 -9.69
C ASP A 111 15.63 11.98 -8.48
N GLU A 112 16.21 12.20 -7.31
CA GLU A 112 15.75 11.68 -6.04
C GLU A 112 15.41 12.82 -5.08
N LEU A 113 14.21 12.75 -4.51
CA LEU A 113 13.82 13.58 -3.38
C LEU A 113 13.69 12.69 -2.15
N ILE A 114 14.49 12.97 -1.14
CA ILE A 114 14.61 12.15 0.06
C ILE A 114 14.17 12.96 1.26
N VAL A 115 13.30 12.38 2.07
CA VAL A 115 13.02 12.85 3.42
C VAL A 115 13.46 11.76 4.37
N TRP A 116 14.54 12.03 5.10
CA TRP A 116 15.05 11.15 6.14
C TRP A 116 14.16 11.22 7.38
N ILE A 117 13.71 10.07 7.86
CA ILE A 117 12.70 9.96 8.92
C ILE A 117 13.32 9.50 10.23
N LYS A 118 14.27 8.56 10.18
CA LYS A 118 14.88 7.95 11.36
C LYS A 118 16.33 7.55 11.11
N GLY A 119 17.11 7.61 12.18
CA GLY A 119 18.49 7.11 12.24
C GLY A 119 19.47 8.13 11.68
N ASP A 120 20.47 8.47 12.49
CA ASP A 120 21.58 9.30 12.03
C ASP A 120 22.42 8.53 10.99
N PHE A 121 23.02 9.26 10.06
CA PHE A 121 23.75 8.68 8.95
C PHE A 121 24.91 9.56 8.50
N THR A 122 25.88 8.95 7.85
CA THR A 122 26.93 9.65 7.13
C THR A 122 26.59 9.64 5.64
N TYR A 123 26.42 10.81 5.03
CA TYR A 123 26.40 10.96 3.58
C TYR A 123 27.83 11.03 3.05
N ILE A 124 28.11 10.33 1.95
CA ILE A 124 29.44 10.28 1.33
C ILE A 124 29.29 10.64 -0.14
N ALA A 125 29.87 11.77 -0.53
CA ALA A 125 29.88 12.24 -1.92
C ALA A 125 30.89 11.48 -2.79
N GLU A 126 30.77 11.63 -4.10
CA GLU A 126 31.64 11.00 -5.11
C GLU A 126 33.15 11.19 -4.83
N ASP A 127 33.55 12.38 -4.36
CA ASP A 127 34.96 12.68 -4.11
C ASP A 127 35.46 12.24 -2.71
N GLY A 128 34.63 11.48 -2.00
CA GLY A 128 34.91 10.96 -0.66
C GLY A 128 34.65 11.94 0.47
N THR A 129 34.23 13.18 0.18
CA THR A 129 33.76 14.11 1.21
C THR A 129 32.58 13.49 1.94
N ALA A 130 32.63 13.51 3.28
CA ALA A 130 31.61 12.90 4.12
C ALA A 130 31.05 13.90 5.13
N ALA A 131 29.75 13.81 5.39
CA ALA A 131 29.06 14.61 6.39
C ALA A 131 28.16 13.72 7.25
N ASP A 132 28.29 13.85 8.57
CA ASP A 132 27.36 13.23 9.52
C ASP A 132 26.11 14.10 9.63
N LEU A 133 24.96 13.48 9.41
CA LEU A 133 23.66 14.11 9.30
C LEU A 133 22.68 13.44 10.26
N SER A 134 21.73 14.22 10.76
CA SER A 134 20.71 13.71 11.68
C SER A 134 19.64 12.94 10.93
N GLY A 135 18.91 12.09 11.66
CA GLY A 135 17.75 11.36 11.16
C GLY A 135 16.54 12.22 10.72
N GLN A 136 16.69 13.55 10.64
CA GLN A 136 15.66 14.51 10.22
C GLN A 136 16.26 15.45 9.16
N THR A 137 16.48 14.93 7.96
CA THR A 137 17.19 15.62 6.87
C THR A 137 16.41 15.53 5.57
N PHE A 138 16.37 16.63 4.80
CA PHE A 138 15.89 16.62 3.43
C PHE A 138 17.07 16.62 2.45
N ILE A 139 16.98 15.82 1.40
CA ILE A 139 18.01 15.74 0.35
C ILE A 139 17.32 15.83 -1.01
N SER A 140 17.87 16.66 -1.89
CA SER A 140 17.51 16.72 -3.31
C SER A 140 18.75 16.33 -4.11
N LEU A 141 18.72 15.17 -4.76
CA LEU A 141 19.81 14.67 -5.59
C LEU A 141 19.38 14.72 -7.06
N PRO A 142 19.99 15.58 -7.89
CA PRO A 142 19.84 15.49 -9.32
C PRO A 142 20.32 14.14 -9.85
N GLY A 143 19.72 13.68 -10.94
CA GLY A 143 20.16 12.48 -11.63
C GLY A 143 21.64 12.52 -12.02
N GLY A 144 22.31 11.38 -11.87
CA GLY A 144 23.71 11.17 -12.24
C GLY A 144 24.71 11.54 -11.14
N VAL A 145 24.28 11.91 -9.93
CA VAL A 145 25.16 12.24 -8.79
C VAL A 145 25.53 10.97 -8.00
N PRO A 146 26.78 10.50 -8.07
CA PRO A 146 27.21 9.33 -7.28
C PRO A 146 27.28 9.68 -5.80
N HIS A 147 26.72 8.79 -4.98
CA HIS A 147 26.72 8.93 -3.54
C HIS A 147 26.64 7.58 -2.83
N ALA A 148 27.12 7.55 -1.59
CA ALA A 148 26.91 6.46 -0.65
C ALA A 148 26.33 6.99 0.66
N VAL A 149 25.67 6.11 1.40
CA VAL A 149 25.16 6.43 2.74
C VAL A 149 25.54 5.34 3.72
N LYS A 150 25.89 5.73 4.95
CA LYS A 150 26.18 4.81 6.04
C LYS A 150 25.29 5.12 7.23
N CYS A 151 24.50 4.15 7.65
CA CYS A 151 23.71 4.28 8.87
C CYS A 151 24.60 4.25 10.11
N GLY A 152 24.21 5.01 11.12
CA GLY A 152 24.77 4.95 12.46
C GLY A 152 24.32 3.70 13.22
N LYS A 153 24.24 3.81 14.55
CA LYS A 153 23.92 2.68 15.43
C LYS A 153 22.45 2.24 15.38
N GLU A 154 21.57 3.06 14.82
CA GLU A 154 20.16 2.75 14.61
C GLU A 154 19.90 2.45 13.12
N PRO A 155 18.88 1.64 12.80
CA PRO A 155 18.41 1.50 11.42
C PRO A 155 17.97 2.85 10.84
N CYS A 156 18.34 3.11 9.60
CA CYS A 156 17.81 4.28 8.90
C CYS A 156 16.47 3.96 8.25
N VAL A 157 15.57 4.94 8.28
CA VAL A 157 14.31 4.90 7.52
C VAL A 157 14.14 6.23 6.80
N PHE A 158 13.87 6.19 5.51
CA PHE A 158 13.68 7.39 4.71
C PHE A 158 12.64 7.19 3.62
N TYR A 159 11.87 8.24 3.37
CA TYR A 159 11.01 8.37 2.20
C TYR A 159 11.86 8.76 1.00
N LEU A 160 11.52 8.22 -0.17
CA LEU A 160 12.20 8.55 -1.41
C LEU A 160 11.22 8.60 -2.58
N ARG A 161 11.34 9.63 -3.41
CA ARG A 161 10.58 9.79 -4.64
C ARG A 161 11.51 9.87 -5.84
N TYR A 162 11.19 9.05 -6.84
CA TYR A 162 11.80 9.11 -8.17
C TYR A 162 10.91 9.88 -9.13
N SER A 163 11.49 10.81 -9.90
CA SER A 163 10.79 11.51 -10.97
C SER A 163 10.65 10.67 -12.24
N ARG A 164 11.57 9.74 -12.48
CA ARG A 164 11.66 8.84 -13.64
C ARG A 164 11.59 7.37 -13.21
N PRO A 165 11.47 6.40 -14.14
CA PRO A 165 11.59 5.00 -13.80
C PRO A 165 12.83 4.71 -12.94
N PHE A 166 12.67 3.85 -11.96
CA PHE A 166 13.75 3.43 -11.09
C PHE A 166 14.82 2.71 -11.90
N ASP A 167 16.05 3.13 -11.68
CA ASP A 167 17.28 2.55 -12.16
C ASP A 167 18.30 2.62 -11.02
N TYR A 168 19.45 1.98 -11.14
CA TYR A 168 20.59 2.30 -10.28
C TYR A 168 21.88 1.85 -10.98
N HIS A 169 22.95 2.57 -10.71
CA HIS A 169 24.29 2.28 -11.23
C HIS A 169 25.26 2.21 -10.06
N ILE A 170 25.81 1.02 -9.81
CA ILE A 170 26.82 0.83 -8.76
C ILE A 170 28.17 1.35 -9.25
N HIS A 171 28.85 2.10 -8.39
CA HIS A 171 30.16 2.67 -8.64
C HIS A 171 31.18 2.10 -7.64
N PRO A 172 32.49 2.17 -7.97
CA PRO A 172 33.53 1.91 -6.98
C PRO A 172 33.34 2.79 -5.74
N ALA A 173 33.81 2.31 -4.58
CA ALA A 173 33.80 3.11 -3.36
C ALA A 173 34.53 4.44 -3.57
N PRO A 174 34.04 5.58 -3.02
CA PRO A 174 34.67 6.87 -3.21
C PRO A 174 36.09 6.83 -2.66
N SER A 175 37.07 7.24 -3.49
CA SER A 175 38.43 7.43 -3.01
C SER A 175 38.48 8.71 -2.19
N LYS A 176 38.93 8.65 -0.94
CA LYS A 176 39.20 9.86 -0.16
C LYS A 176 40.27 10.68 -0.88
N LYS A 177 39.96 11.94 -1.19
CA LYS A 177 40.99 12.94 -1.51
C LYS A 177 41.84 13.24 -0.28
#